data_AF-A0A7C2DXV5-F1
#
_entry.id   AF-A0A7C2DXV5-F1
#
_cell.length_a   1.000
_cell.length_b   1.000
_cell.length_c   1.000
_cell.angle_alpha   90.00
_cell.angle_beta   90.00
_cell.angle_gamma   90.00
#
_symmetry.space_group_name_H-M   'P 1'
#
loop_
_entity.id
_entity.type
_entity.pdbx_description
1 polymer ?
#
loop_
_entity_poly.entity_id
_entity_poly.type
_entity_poly.pdbx_seq_one_letter_code
_entity_poly.pdbx_strand_id
1 'polypeptide(L)'
;PVLGSVCDARAVARALSGGADIVFHAAACKHVPLAETNAATCVATNLLGTATMIRHAREAGAGRFILVSTDKAIRPAGVMGASKRLAEIAALDHGRRAGAPLTAVVRFGNVLGSSGSVVPILCEQIARGGPLTISHPEAERYFMTMRGATTLLLHAGHLVTGGETFFQEMGDPVRILDLAEGLIRAARRAGGARPAVRFTGLRPGEKLREAPHAEAGEPVAGLPGLRRAFEPLPGELAAASVLRTMRELVETGDEAAIGRACIDLARRLWTPDGLGQVALP
;
A
#
# COMPACT_ATOMS: atom_id res chain seq x y z
N PRO A 1 22.00 -5.71 11.78
CA PRO A 1 20.69 -6.09 11.18
C PRO A 1 19.84 -6.79 12.24
N VAL A 2 18.53 -6.56 12.28
CA VAL A 2 17.61 -7.16 13.25
C VAL A 2 16.60 -8.03 12.52
N LEU A 3 16.52 -9.30 12.91
CA LEU A 3 15.45 -10.20 12.47
C LEU A 3 14.25 -10.03 13.41
N GLY A 4 13.07 -9.72 12.86
CA GLY A 4 11.87 -9.49 13.65
C GLY A 4 10.66 -9.08 12.82
N SER A 5 9.53 -8.90 13.50
CA SER A 5 8.27 -8.46 12.92
C SER A 5 7.91 -7.07 13.43
N VAL A 6 7.28 -6.27 12.58
CA VAL A 6 6.69 -4.97 12.97
C VAL A 6 5.52 -5.12 13.95
N CYS A 7 4.95 -6.32 14.06
CA CYS A 7 3.92 -6.66 15.04
C CYS A 7 4.51 -6.98 16.43
N ASP A 8 5.82 -7.22 16.54
CA ASP A 8 6.49 -7.44 17.82
C ASP A 8 7.13 -6.13 18.30
N ALA A 9 6.47 -5.49 19.28
CA ALA A 9 6.95 -4.26 19.89
C ALA A 9 8.40 -4.36 20.42
N ARG A 10 8.80 -5.52 20.95
CA ARG A 10 10.17 -5.72 21.44
C ARG A 10 11.17 -5.77 20.29
N ALA A 11 10.81 -6.42 19.18
CA ALA A 11 11.66 -6.43 17.99
C ALA A 11 11.82 -5.03 17.39
N VAL A 12 10.73 -4.25 17.33
CA VAL A 12 10.76 -2.87 16.86
C VAL A 12 11.63 -2.00 17.77
N ALA A 13 11.45 -2.07 19.09
CA ALA A 13 12.28 -1.34 20.04
C ALA A 13 13.77 -1.70 19.91
N ARG A 14 14.11 -2.99 19.76
CA ARG A 14 15.49 -3.42 19.49
C ARG A 14 16.04 -2.83 18.19
N ALA A 15 15.24 -2.84 17.12
CA ALA A 15 15.63 -2.30 15.82
C ALA A 15 15.91 -0.78 15.86
N LEU A 16 15.23 -0.04 16.73
CA LEU A 16 15.38 1.41 16.87
C LEU A 16 16.27 1.83 18.06
N SER A 17 16.83 0.87 18.81
CA SER A 17 17.62 1.13 20.03
C SER A 17 18.89 1.97 19.80
N GLY A 18 19.45 1.95 18.59
CA GLY A 18 20.59 2.78 18.20
C GLY A 18 20.20 4.19 17.71
N GLY A 19 18.92 4.55 17.74
CA GLY A 19 18.39 5.75 17.11
C GLY A 19 18.21 5.61 15.59
N ALA A 20 17.43 6.50 15.00
CA ALA A 20 17.26 6.61 13.56
C ALA A 20 16.79 8.02 13.17
N ASP A 21 17.48 8.72 12.27
CA ASP A 21 17.03 10.04 11.82
C ASP A 21 15.75 9.96 10.98
N ILE A 22 15.64 8.90 10.16
CA ILE A 22 14.54 8.65 9.24
C ILE A 22 14.16 7.17 9.31
N VAL A 23 12.87 6.89 9.46
CA VAL A 23 12.31 5.54 9.39
C VAL A 23 11.52 5.38 8.09
N PHE A 24 11.99 4.51 7.19
CA PHE A 24 11.24 4.06 6.03
C PHE A 24 10.48 2.77 6.34
N HIS A 25 9.16 2.86 6.55
CA HIS A 25 8.34 1.71 6.87
C HIS A 25 7.76 1.07 5.60
N ALA A 26 8.45 0.04 5.10
CA ALA A 26 8.10 -0.71 3.89
C ALA A 26 7.56 -2.13 4.15
N ALA A 27 7.43 -2.56 5.41
CA ALA A 27 6.90 -3.87 5.75
C ALA A 27 5.37 -3.90 5.58
N ALA A 28 4.87 -4.86 4.80
CA ALA A 28 3.44 -4.99 4.51
C ALA A 28 3.07 -6.38 3.98
N CYS A 29 1.83 -6.78 4.23
CA CYS A 29 1.12 -7.76 3.40
C CYS A 29 0.63 -7.05 2.13
N LYS A 30 1.17 -7.44 0.96
CA LYS A 30 0.89 -6.79 -0.35
C LYS A 30 0.09 -7.63 -1.34
N HIS A 31 -0.08 -8.93 -1.09
CA HIS A 31 -0.75 -9.83 -2.04
C HIS A 31 -2.25 -9.82 -1.79
N VAL A 32 -3.03 -9.27 -2.74
CA VAL A 32 -4.50 -9.17 -2.62
C VAL A 32 -5.16 -10.51 -2.29
N PRO A 33 -4.92 -11.62 -3.02
CA PRO A 33 -5.62 -12.88 -2.74
C PRO A 33 -5.28 -13.47 -1.37
N LEU A 34 -4.04 -13.30 -0.91
CA LEU A 34 -3.63 -13.76 0.41
C LEU A 34 -4.29 -12.92 1.51
N ALA A 35 -4.38 -11.60 1.31
CA ALA A 35 -5.01 -10.70 2.27
C ALA A 35 -6.51 -10.98 2.46
N GLU A 36 -7.23 -11.37 1.41
CA GLU A 36 -8.66 -11.69 1.53
C GLU A 36 -8.93 -12.93 2.40
N THR A 37 -7.99 -13.87 2.45
CA THR A 37 -8.11 -15.12 3.22
C THR A 37 -7.33 -15.10 4.54
N ASN A 38 -6.53 -14.05 4.78
CA ASN A 38 -5.68 -13.87 5.96
C ASN A 38 -5.79 -12.41 6.42
N ALA A 39 -7.02 -11.94 6.60
CA ALA A 39 -7.35 -10.59 7.01
C ALA A 39 -6.73 -10.23 8.36
N ALA A 40 -6.73 -11.14 9.34
CA ALA A 40 -6.11 -10.92 10.66
C ALA A 40 -4.63 -10.57 10.52
N THR A 41 -3.87 -11.40 9.77
CA THR A 41 -2.44 -11.18 9.54
C THR A 41 -2.18 -9.91 8.71
N CYS A 42 -3.02 -9.66 7.71
CA CYS A 42 -2.91 -8.48 6.85
C CYS A 42 -3.13 -7.18 7.65
N VAL A 43 -4.21 -7.11 8.44
CA VAL A 43 -4.52 -5.97 9.32
C VAL A 43 -3.47 -5.81 10.41
N ALA A 44 -3.06 -6.90 11.05
CA ALA A 44 -2.01 -6.85 12.07
C ALA A 44 -0.72 -6.26 11.51
N THR A 45 -0.27 -6.73 10.33
CA THR A 45 0.97 -6.25 9.71
C THR A 45 0.84 -4.81 9.20
N ASN A 46 -0.19 -4.54 8.40
CA ASN A 46 -0.32 -3.28 7.69
C ASN A 46 -0.73 -2.14 8.62
N LEU A 47 -1.71 -2.36 9.51
CA LEU A 47 -2.27 -1.32 10.39
C LEU A 47 -1.60 -1.33 11.76
N LEU A 48 -1.70 -2.43 12.51
CA LEU A 48 -1.22 -2.46 13.90
C LEU A 48 0.32 -2.42 13.97
N GLY A 49 1.00 -3.02 12.99
CA GLY A 49 2.43 -2.93 12.79
C GLY A 49 2.88 -1.50 12.48
N THR A 50 2.15 -0.78 11.62
CA THR A 50 2.41 0.65 11.36
C THR A 50 2.29 1.47 12.64
N ALA A 51 1.22 1.29 13.41
CA ALA A 51 1.02 1.99 14.68
C ALA A 51 2.13 1.68 15.69
N THR A 52 2.60 0.42 15.72
CA THR A 52 3.72 -0.01 16.57
C THR A 52 5.03 0.65 16.13
N MET A 53 5.31 0.68 14.82
CA MET A 53 6.51 1.28 14.26
C MET A 53 6.60 2.79 14.54
N ILE A 54 5.54 3.55 14.25
CA ILE A 54 5.56 5.01 14.44
C ILE A 54 5.65 5.40 15.92
N ARG A 55 5.00 4.63 16.81
CA ARG A 55 5.11 4.85 18.26
C ARG A 55 6.55 4.71 18.74
N HIS A 56 7.25 3.64 18.37
CA HIS A 56 8.64 3.46 18.78
C HIS A 56 9.61 4.37 18.02
N ALA A 57 9.30 4.76 16.78
CA ALA A 57 10.08 5.77 16.07
C ALA A 57 10.06 7.10 16.85
N ARG A 58 8.90 7.48 17.37
CA ARG A 58 8.77 8.63 18.29
C ARG A 58 9.60 8.45 19.56
N GLU A 59 9.48 7.31 20.23
CA GLU A 59 10.23 7.01 21.47
C GLU A 59 11.75 7.03 21.26
N ALA A 60 12.22 6.61 20.09
CA ALA A 60 13.62 6.63 19.69
C ALA A 60 14.10 8.00 19.19
N GLY A 61 13.23 9.03 19.19
CA GLY A 61 13.58 10.38 18.76
C GLY A 61 13.78 10.53 17.25
N ALA A 62 13.14 9.70 16.43
CA ALA A 62 13.26 9.81 14.98
C ALA A 62 12.73 11.15 14.48
N GLY A 63 13.46 11.78 13.56
CA GLY A 63 13.05 13.07 12.98
C GLY A 63 11.97 12.91 11.92
N ARG A 64 11.96 11.80 11.17
CA ARG A 64 11.06 11.58 10.03
C ARG A 64 10.55 10.13 9.96
N PHE A 65 9.31 9.96 9.54
CA PHE A 65 8.67 8.65 9.34
C PHE A 65 7.96 8.62 7.99
N ILE A 66 8.38 7.71 7.11
CA ILE A 66 7.84 7.57 5.76
C ILE A 66 7.15 6.22 5.63
N LEU A 67 5.82 6.23 5.54
CA LEU A 67 5.01 5.03 5.32
C LEU A 67 4.92 4.74 3.82
N VAL A 68 5.34 3.53 3.41
CA VAL A 68 5.05 3.04 2.06
C VAL A 68 3.61 2.56 1.98
N SER A 69 2.86 3.07 1.01
CA SER A 69 1.47 2.72 0.71
C SER A 69 1.29 2.42 -0.80
N THR A 70 0.05 2.35 -1.27
CA THR A 70 -0.31 1.86 -2.61
C THR A 70 -1.55 2.57 -3.15
N ASP A 71 -1.66 2.66 -4.46
CA ASP A 71 -2.90 3.04 -5.19
C ASP A 71 -4.15 2.26 -4.73
N LYS A 72 -3.99 1.02 -4.26
CA LYS A 72 -5.10 0.19 -3.77
C LYS A 72 -5.72 0.71 -2.47
N ALA A 73 -5.04 1.60 -1.75
CA ALA A 73 -5.59 2.32 -0.60
C ALA A 73 -6.62 3.38 -1.01
N ILE A 74 -6.61 3.81 -2.28
CA ILE A 74 -7.58 4.76 -2.83
C ILE A 74 -8.88 4.01 -3.13
N ARG A 75 -10.00 4.37 -2.49
CA ARG A 75 -11.31 3.70 -2.65
C ARG A 75 -11.17 2.16 -2.61
N PRO A 76 -10.78 1.58 -1.47
CA PRO A 76 -10.36 0.17 -1.41
C PRO A 76 -11.50 -0.80 -1.75
N ALA A 77 -11.16 -1.85 -2.50
CA ALA A 77 -12.08 -2.90 -2.92
C ALA A 77 -11.95 -4.21 -2.12
N GLY A 78 -10.89 -4.34 -1.32
CA GLY A 78 -10.57 -5.53 -0.55
C GLY A 78 -9.69 -5.22 0.66
N VAL A 79 -9.40 -6.24 1.46
CA VAL A 79 -8.73 -6.15 2.76
C VAL A 79 -7.33 -5.55 2.65
N MET A 80 -6.58 -5.91 1.60
CA MET A 80 -5.23 -5.38 1.42
C MET A 80 -5.23 -3.85 1.27
N GLY A 81 -6.03 -3.33 0.35
CA GLY A 81 -6.16 -1.88 0.14
C GLY A 81 -6.74 -1.18 1.37
N ALA A 82 -7.77 -1.78 1.98
CA ALA A 82 -8.43 -1.23 3.17
C ALA A 82 -7.47 -1.11 4.36
N SER A 83 -6.71 -2.17 4.66
CA SER A 83 -5.72 -2.15 5.74
C SER A 83 -4.61 -1.11 5.51
N LYS A 84 -4.18 -0.91 4.26
CA LYS A 84 -3.23 0.15 3.90
C LYS A 84 -3.85 1.53 4.08
N ARG A 85 -5.12 1.75 3.70
CA ARG A 85 -5.81 3.02 3.95
C ARG A 85 -5.91 3.33 5.44
N LEU A 86 -6.30 2.36 6.27
CA LEU A 86 -6.34 2.55 7.72
C LEU A 86 -4.94 2.83 8.28
N ALA A 87 -3.89 2.21 7.72
CA ALA A 87 -2.51 2.47 8.11
C ALA A 87 -2.05 3.90 7.77
N GLU A 88 -2.45 4.44 6.61
CA GLU A 88 -2.22 5.85 6.27
C GLU A 88 -2.83 6.78 7.30
N ILE A 89 -4.11 6.54 7.65
CA ILE A 89 -4.83 7.33 8.65
C ILE A 89 -4.11 7.26 9.99
N ALA A 90 -3.76 6.05 10.45
CA ALA A 90 -3.07 5.86 11.72
C ALA A 90 -1.71 6.55 11.77
N ALA A 91 -0.91 6.44 10.70
CA ALA A 91 0.42 7.07 10.64
C ALA A 91 0.32 8.60 10.63
N LEU A 92 -0.54 9.16 9.77
CA LEU A 92 -0.70 10.60 9.65
C LEU A 92 -1.32 11.22 10.92
N ASP A 93 -2.25 10.53 11.59
CA ASP A 93 -2.76 10.94 12.90
C ASP A 93 -1.66 10.94 13.97
N HIS A 94 -0.85 9.88 14.07
CA HIS A 94 0.28 9.84 14.99
C HIS A 94 1.29 10.96 14.71
N GLY A 95 1.54 11.27 13.43
CA GLY A 95 2.43 12.34 13.00
C GLY A 95 1.99 13.75 13.41
N ARG A 96 0.71 13.96 13.78
CA ARG A 96 0.19 15.24 14.30
C ARG A 96 0.43 15.42 15.80
N ARG A 97 0.82 14.37 16.51
CA ARG A 97 0.95 14.40 17.97
C ARG A 97 2.25 15.08 18.40
N ALA A 98 2.24 15.68 19.58
CA ALA A 98 3.42 16.31 20.14
C ALA A 98 4.60 15.33 20.23
N GLY A 99 5.77 15.78 19.76
CA GLY A 99 7.00 15.00 19.71
C GLY A 99 7.06 13.90 18.65
N ALA A 100 6.04 13.75 17.80
CA ALA A 100 6.06 12.77 16.72
C ALA A 100 7.05 13.15 15.60
N PRO A 101 7.61 12.16 14.88
CA PRO A 101 8.40 12.43 13.67
C PRO A 101 7.56 13.14 12.60
N LEU A 102 8.20 13.96 11.78
CA LEU A 102 7.58 14.48 10.56
C LEU A 102 7.17 13.30 9.69
N THR A 103 5.87 13.14 9.49
CA THR A 103 5.30 11.91 8.92
C THR A 103 4.70 12.17 7.56
N ALA A 104 5.05 11.33 6.58
CA ALA A 104 4.44 11.31 5.27
C ALA A 104 4.12 9.90 4.81
N VAL A 105 3.19 9.82 3.86
CA VAL A 105 2.83 8.61 3.12
C VAL A 105 3.40 8.70 1.73
N VAL A 106 3.85 7.58 1.17
CA VAL A 106 4.25 7.46 -0.23
C VAL A 106 3.40 6.40 -0.89
N ARG A 107 2.55 6.78 -1.84
CA ARG A 107 1.73 5.81 -2.60
C ARG A 107 2.44 5.40 -3.89
N PHE A 108 2.60 4.08 -4.07
CA PHE A 108 3.10 3.50 -5.32
C PHE A 108 1.96 2.93 -6.17
N GLY A 109 2.14 2.97 -7.49
CA GLY A 109 1.45 2.08 -8.41
C GLY A 109 2.13 0.71 -8.50
N ASN A 110 1.93 0.01 -9.61
CA ASN A 110 2.61 -1.26 -9.83
C ASN A 110 4.09 -1.03 -10.17
N VAL A 111 4.99 -1.59 -9.38
CA VAL A 111 6.43 -1.49 -9.67
C VAL A 111 6.86 -2.64 -10.59
N LEU A 112 7.36 -2.29 -11.78
CA LEU A 112 7.82 -3.24 -12.79
C LEU A 112 8.92 -4.14 -12.24
N GLY A 113 8.76 -5.46 -12.44
CA GLY A 113 9.76 -6.46 -12.01
C GLY A 113 9.79 -6.73 -10.50
N SER A 114 8.89 -6.13 -9.72
CA SER A 114 8.84 -6.42 -8.27
C SER A 114 8.41 -7.88 -8.01
N SER A 115 8.94 -8.49 -6.94
CA SER A 115 8.67 -9.89 -6.59
C SER A 115 7.18 -10.16 -6.43
N GLY A 116 6.70 -11.28 -6.97
CA GLY A 116 5.29 -11.69 -6.94
C GLY A 116 4.35 -10.81 -7.76
N SER A 117 4.86 -9.97 -8.66
CA SER A 117 4.03 -9.13 -9.55
C SER A 117 3.75 -9.78 -10.91
N VAL A 118 2.85 -9.16 -11.66
CA VAL A 118 2.34 -9.69 -12.93
C VAL A 118 3.44 -9.97 -13.96
N VAL A 119 4.45 -9.10 -14.09
CA VAL A 119 5.51 -9.27 -15.11
C VAL A 119 6.35 -10.52 -14.83
N PRO A 120 6.97 -10.71 -13.64
CA PRO A 120 7.66 -11.95 -13.31
C PRO A 120 6.79 -13.21 -13.47
N ILE A 121 5.52 -13.15 -13.04
CA ILE A 121 4.59 -14.30 -13.16
C ILE A 121 4.36 -14.67 -14.63
N LEU A 122 4.11 -13.69 -15.50
CA LEU A 122 3.91 -13.94 -16.93
C LEU A 122 5.20 -14.47 -17.59
N CYS A 123 6.36 -13.92 -17.23
CA CYS A 123 7.65 -14.42 -17.72
C CYS A 123 7.90 -15.87 -17.29
N GLU A 124 7.59 -16.22 -16.05
CA GLU A 124 7.71 -17.58 -15.53
C GLU A 124 6.74 -18.55 -16.23
N GLN A 125 5.49 -18.12 -16.47
CA GLN A 125 4.51 -18.92 -17.22
C GLN A 125 4.98 -19.19 -18.65
N ILE A 126 5.54 -18.19 -19.33
CA ILE A 126 6.16 -18.33 -20.66
C ILE A 126 7.33 -19.32 -20.60
N ALA A 127 8.24 -19.18 -19.64
CA ALA A 127 9.41 -20.04 -19.50
C ALA A 127 9.02 -21.51 -19.26
N ARG A 128 7.92 -21.75 -18.55
CA ARG A 128 7.36 -23.09 -18.30
C ARG A 128 6.55 -23.66 -19.48
N GLY A 129 6.34 -22.89 -20.55
CA GLY A 129 5.52 -23.30 -21.70
C GLY A 129 4.01 -23.42 -21.42
N GLY A 130 3.55 -22.92 -20.27
CA GLY A 130 2.16 -22.96 -19.87
C GLY A 130 1.33 -21.81 -20.48
N PRO A 131 -0.01 -21.86 -20.36
CA PRO A 131 -0.84 -20.72 -20.74
C PRO A 131 -0.55 -19.53 -19.82
N LEU A 132 -0.58 -18.32 -20.39
CA LEU A 132 -0.60 -17.10 -19.61
C LEU A 132 -1.96 -16.93 -18.94
N THR A 133 -1.98 -16.66 -17.64
CA THR A 133 -3.21 -16.41 -16.90
C THR A 133 -3.40 -14.92 -16.67
N ILE A 134 -4.50 -14.37 -17.18
CA ILE A 134 -4.88 -12.97 -17.01
C ILE A 134 -6.23 -12.91 -16.33
N SER A 135 -6.42 -12.05 -15.34
CA SER A 135 -7.68 -11.98 -14.61
C SER A 135 -8.84 -11.49 -15.49
N HIS A 136 -8.65 -10.38 -16.21
CA HIS A 136 -9.68 -9.80 -17.06
C HIS A 136 -9.08 -9.15 -18.32
N PRO A 137 -9.74 -9.24 -19.50
CA PRO A 137 -9.25 -8.64 -20.76
C PRO A 137 -9.10 -7.10 -20.71
N GLU A 138 -9.87 -6.45 -19.85
CA GLU A 138 -9.85 -5.00 -19.63
C GLU A 138 -9.12 -4.57 -18.35
N ALA A 139 -8.42 -5.48 -17.66
CA ALA A 139 -7.68 -5.11 -16.47
C ALA A 139 -6.54 -4.15 -16.80
N GLU A 140 -6.47 -3.02 -16.10
CA GLU A 140 -5.52 -1.94 -16.35
C GLU A 140 -4.79 -1.53 -15.08
N ARG A 141 -3.50 -1.22 -15.20
CA ARG A 141 -2.65 -0.83 -14.06
C ARG A 141 -1.71 0.31 -14.46
N TYR A 142 -1.49 1.23 -13.52
CA TYR A 142 -0.41 2.20 -13.61
C TYR A 142 0.90 1.54 -13.22
N PHE A 143 1.94 1.79 -14.00
CA PHE A 143 3.26 1.22 -13.77
C PHE A 143 4.29 2.30 -13.48
N MET A 144 5.24 1.95 -12.62
CA MET A 144 6.45 2.72 -12.39
C MET A 144 7.67 1.81 -12.36
N THR A 145 8.84 2.39 -12.58
CA THR A 145 10.10 1.64 -12.49
C THR A 145 10.56 1.53 -11.04
N MET A 146 11.37 0.52 -10.73
CA MET A 146 12.02 0.39 -9.41
C MET A 146 12.81 1.66 -9.04
N ARG A 147 13.54 2.24 -10.00
CA ARG A 147 14.27 3.50 -9.82
C ARG A 147 13.32 4.65 -9.47
N GLY A 148 12.21 4.78 -10.18
CA GLY A 148 11.18 5.78 -9.88
C GLY A 148 10.63 5.64 -8.46
N ALA A 149 10.29 4.41 -8.04
CA ALA A 149 9.80 4.13 -6.70
C ALA A 149 10.83 4.49 -5.61
N THR A 150 12.10 4.10 -5.79
CA THR A 150 13.17 4.43 -4.83
C THR A 150 13.46 5.93 -4.78
N THR A 151 13.46 6.61 -5.94
CA THR A 151 13.68 8.06 -6.02
C THR A 151 12.55 8.83 -5.34
N LEU A 152 11.29 8.44 -5.59
CA LEU A 152 10.12 8.98 -4.90
C LEU A 152 10.25 8.83 -3.38
N LEU A 153 10.63 7.64 -2.90
CA LEU A 153 10.77 7.36 -1.47
C LEU A 153 11.85 8.25 -0.82
N LEU A 154 13.00 8.39 -1.46
CA LEU A 154 14.10 9.24 -0.97
C LEU A 154 13.71 10.73 -0.97
N HIS A 155 13.04 11.21 -2.02
CA HIS A 155 12.55 12.60 -2.06
C HIS A 155 11.51 12.86 -0.98
N ALA A 156 10.55 11.95 -0.76
CA ALA A 156 9.60 12.08 0.34
C ALA A 156 10.30 12.16 1.71
N GLY A 157 11.32 11.32 1.93
CA GLY A 157 12.15 11.36 3.13
C GLY A 157 12.90 12.68 3.33
N HIS A 158 13.25 13.38 2.24
CA HIS A 158 13.92 14.68 2.31
C HIS A 158 12.94 15.85 2.48
N LEU A 159 11.80 15.80 1.79
CA LEU A 159 10.86 16.91 1.63
C LEU A 159 9.72 16.94 2.64
N VAL A 160 9.53 15.88 3.42
CA VAL A 160 8.45 15.79 4.41
C VAL A 160 8.49 16.97 5.38
N THR A 161 7.35 17.63 5.50
CA THR A 161 7.07 18.68 6.49
C THR A 161 5.97 18.27 7.47
N GLY A 162 5.29 17.15 7.21
CA GLY A 162 4.26 16.55 8.06
C GLY A 162 2.89 16.54 7.38
N GLY A 163 2.25 15.37 7.39
CA GLY A 163 0.86 15.19 6.94
C GLY A 163 0.71 14.89 5.44
N GLU A 164 1.79 14.82 4.69
CA GLU A 164 1.70 14.74 3.23
C GLU A 164 1.58 13.32 2.70
N THR A 165 0.96 13.21 1.54
CA THR A 165 0.97 12.01 0.71
C THR A 165 1.69 12.33 -0.60
N PHE A 166 2.83 11.70 -0.84
CA PHE A 166 3.59 11.80 -2.08
C PHE A 166 3.23 10.67 -3.03
N PHE A 167 3.20 10.98 -4.32
CA PHE A 167 3.02 9.99 -5.39
C PHE A 167 3.66 10.49 -6.69
N GLN A 168 3.85 9.58 -7.63
CA GLN A 168 4.38 9.91 -8.96
C GLN A 168 3.26 9.95 -10.00
N GLU A 169 3.31 10.90 -10.93
CA GLU A 169 2.54 10.84 -12.18
C GLU A 169 3.04 9.67 -13.03
N MET A 170 2.17 8.69 -13.26
CA MET A 170 2.50 7.44 -13.95
C MET A 170 2.01 7.38 -15.40
N GLY A 171 1.53 8.52 -15.94
CA GLY A 171 0.91 8.58 -17.27
C GLY A 171 -0.35 7.73 -17.36
N ASP A 172 -0.62 7.21 -18.56
CA ASP A 172 -1.80 6.40 -18.85
C ASP A 172 -1.68 4.97 -18.29
N PRO A 173 -2.79 4.38 -17.82
CA PRO A 173 -2.76 3.01 -17.35
C PRO A 173 -2.56 2.03 -18.51
N VAL A 174 -1.85 0.93 -18.23
CA VAL A 174 -1.53 -0.10 -19.23
C VAL A 174 -2.44 -1.31 -19.02
N ARG A 175 -3.06 -1.78 -20.11
CA ARG A 175 -3.80 -3.04 -20.09
C ARG A 175 -2.87 -4.23 -19.89
N ILE A 176 -3.23 -5.10 -18.95
CA ILE A 176 -2.45 -6.31 -18.66
C ILE A 176 -2.38 -7.26 -19.86
N LEU A 177 -3.44 -7.29 -20.69
CA LEU A 177 -3.43 -8.05 -21.93
C LEU A 177 -2.38 -7.53 -22.93
N ASP A 178 -2.28 -6.22 -23.11
CA ASP A 178 -1.33 -5.61 -24.04
C ASP A 178 0.12 -5.81 -23.57
N LEU A 179 0.34 -5.74 -22.25
CA LEU A 179 1.60 -6.10 -21.61
C LEU A 179 1.97 -7.57 -21.88
N ALA A 180 1.04 -8.50 -21.69
CA ALA A 180 1.24 -9.92 -21.94
C ALA A 180 1.57 -10.21 -23.41
N GLU A 181 0.86 -9.57 -24.34
CA GLU A 181 1.15 -9.68 -25.79
C GLU A 181 2.54 -9.12 -26.14
N GLY A 182 2.99 -8.07 -25.45
CA GLY A 182 4.38 -7.59 -25.54
C GLY A 182 5.42 -8.65 -25.16
N LEU A 183 5.20 -9.35 -24.05
CA LEU A 183 6.06 -10.44 -23.58
C LEU A 183 6.03 -11.64 -24.54
N ILE A 184 4.85 -12.01 -25.05
CA ILE A 184 4.69 -13.05 -26.08
C ILE A 184 5.52 -12.72 -27.32
N ARG A 185 5.43 -11.48 -27.83
CA ARG A 185 6.22 -11.05 -28.99
C ARG A 185 7.71 -11.16 -28.74
N ALA A 186 8.17 -10.81 -27.53
CA ALA A 186 9.58 -10.94 -27.15
C ALA A 186 10.03 -12.41 -27.12
N ALA A 187 9.24 -13.30 -26.50
CA ALA A 187 9.53 -14.73 -26.44
C ALA A 187 9.57 -15.39 -27.83
N ARG A 188 8.66 -15.00 -28.73
CA ARG A 188 8.64 -15.50 -30.11
C ARG A 188 9.87 -15.08 -30.91
N ARG A 189 10.37 -13.86 -30.74
CA ARG A 189 11.63 -13.43 -31.36
C ARG A 189 12.84 -14.24 -30.88
N ALA A 190 12.77 -14.78 -29.66
CA ALA A 190 13.77 -15.69 -29.11
C ALA A 190 13.56 -17.16 -29.52
N GLY A 191 12.63 -17.45 -30.45
CA GLY A 191 12.36 -18.80 -30.95
C GLY A 191 11.27 -19.57 -30.18
N GLY A 192 10.62 -18.96 -29.19
CA GLY A 192 9.54 -19.60 -28.43
C GLY A 192 8.22 -19.71 -29.19
N ALA A 193 7.42 -20.73 -28.88
CA ALA A 193 6.04 -20.84 -29.36
C ALA A 193 5.14 -19.76 -28.73
N ARG A 194 4.00 -19.43 -29.37
CA ARG A 194 3.00 -18.53 -28.77
C ARG A 194 2.24 -19.29 -27.67
N PRO A 195 2.32 -18.90 -26.39
CA PRO A 195 1.48 -19.49 -25.36
C PRO A 195 0.02 -19.10 -25.56
N ALA A 196 -0.90 -19.97 -25.14
CA ALA A 196 -2.31 -19.62 -25.05
C ALA A 196 -2.52 -18.59 -23.92
N VAL A 197 -3.52 -17.73 -24.06
CA VAL A 197 -3.97 -16.82 -23.00
C VAL A 197 -5.28 -17.35 -22.42
N ARG A 198 -5.35 -17.48 -21.10
CA ARG A 198 -6.57 -17.90 -20.38
C ARG A 198 -7.02 -16.79 -19.43
N PHE A 199 -8.30 -16.46 -19.52
CA PHE A 199 -8.93 -15.54 -18.58
C PHE A 199 -9.42 -16.29 -17.35
N THR A 200 -9.01 -15.85 -16.16
CA THR A 200 -9.33 -16.53 -14.89
C THR A 200 -10.46 -15.86 -14.11
N GLY A 201 -10.92 -14.69 -14.55
CA GLY A 201 -11.79 -13.82 -13.77
C GLY A 201 -10.99 -12.99 -12.76
N LEU A 202 -11.60 -11.88 -12.32
CA LEU A 202 -11.09 -11.09 -11.19
C LEU A 202 -11.25 -11.89 -9.90
N ARG A 203 -10.19 -11.91 -9.09
CA ARG A 203 -10.24 -12.53 -7.76
C ARG A 203 -10.86 -11.55 -6.76
N PRO A 204 -11.36 -12.05 -5.61
CA PRO A 204 -11.84 -11.19 -4.53
C PRO A 204 -10.82 -10.10 -4.17
N GLY A 205 -11.33 -8.88 -3.97
CA GLY A 205 -10.51 -7.69 -3.67
C GLY A 205 -9.77 -7.06 -4.85
N GLU A 206 -9.72 -7.72 -6.03
CA GLU A 206 -9.11 -7.12 -7.22
C GLU A 206 -10.02 -6.10 -7.89
N LYS A 207 -9.43 -4.97 -8.32
CA LYS A 207 -10.12 -4.00 -9.16
C LYS A 207 -9.86 -4.25 -10.63
N LEU A 208 -10.85 -3.93 -11.47
CA LEU A 208 -10.64 -3.88 -12.90
C LEU A 208 -9.61 -2.79 -13.28
N ARG A 209 -9.80 -1.59 -12.72
CA ARG A 209 -8.94 -0.42 -12.90
C ARG A 209 -8.64 0.20 -11.53
N GLU A 210 -7.39 0.58 -11.29
CA GLU A 210 -7.03 1.34 -10.09
C GLU A 210 -7.48 2.80 -10.25
N ALA A 211 -7.84 3.44 -9.14
CA ALA A 211 -8.20 4.84 -9.18
C ALA A 211 -6.95 5.69 -9.47
N PRO A 212 -7.04 6.73 -10.32
CA PRO A 212 -5.92 7.64 -10.54
C PRO A 212 -5.58 8.38 -9.23
N HIS A 213 -4.29 8.68 -9.06
CA HIS A 213 -3.84 9.58 -7.97
C HIS A 213 -4.10 11.06 -8.31
N ALA A 214 -4.37 11.36 -9.58
CA ALA A 214 -4.20 12.68 -10.20
C ALA A 214 -5.17 13.77 -9.72
N GLU A 215 -6.28 13.43 -9.05
CA GLU A 215 -7.32 14.41 -8.72
C GLU A 215 -7.01 15.28 -7.49
N ALA A 216 -5.91 15.06 -6.74
CA ALA A 216 -5.74 15.66 -5.41
C ALA A 216 -4.37 16.27 -5.04
N GLY A 217 -3.33 16.13 -5.87
CA GLY A 217 -1.97 16.58 -5.48
C GLY A 217 -1.45 17.77 -6.27
N GLU A 218 -0.67 18.65 -5.66
CA GLU A 218 0.10 19.72 -6.30
C GLU A 218 1.47 19.20 -6.81
N PRO A 219 2.02 19.76 -7.90
CA PRO A 219 3.38 19.46 -8.35
C PRO A 219 4.42 19.94 -7.35
N VAL A 220 5.46 19.13 -7.13
CA VAL A 220 6.60 19.54 -6.30
C VAL A 220 7.62 20.26 -7.18
N ALA A 221 7.93 21.51 -6.82
CA ALA A 221 8.86 22.35 -7.58
C ALA A 221 10.24 21.68 -7.76
N GLY A 222 10.76 21.70 -8.99
CA GLY A 222 12.07 21.15 -9.33
C GLY A 222 12.12 19.62 -9.45
N LEU A 223 11.02 18.89 -9.25
CA LEU A 223 10.97 17.43 -9.31
C LEU A 223 9.86 16.95 -10.27
N PRO A 224 10.19 16.76 -11.57
CA PRO A 224 9.21 16.37 -12.59
C PRO A 224 8.45 15.09 -12.24
N GLY A 225 7.13 15.15 -12.35
CA GLY A 225 6.22 14.03 -12.07
C GLY A 225 6.03 13.71 -10.59
N LEU A 226 6.72 14.38 -9.66
CA LEU A 226 6.45 14.24 -8.22
C LEU A 226 5.26 15.11 -7.83
N ARG A 227 4.29 14.52 -7.14
CA ARG A 227 3.10 15.19 -6.63
C ARG A 227 3.01 15.03 -5.11
N ARG A 228 2.41 16.03 -4.47
CA ARG A 228 2.15 16.08 -3.03
C ARG A 228 0.70 16.43 -2.77
N ALA A 229 0.04 15.70 -1.90
CA ALA A 229 -1.34 15.98 -1.49
C ALA A 229 -1.45 15.98 0.04
N PHE A 230 -2.48 16.66 0.55
CA PHE A 230 -2.89 16.58 1.94
C PHE A 230 -4.27 15.94 1.99
N GLU A 231 -4.31 14.70 2.44
CA GLU A 231 -5.56 13.95 2.55
C GLU A 231 -6.29 14.38 3.83
N PRO A 232 -7.61 14.60 3.77
CA PRO A 232 -8.37 14.84 4.99
C PRO A 232 -8.30 13.59 5.88
N LEU A 233 -8.11 13.82 7.18
CA LEU A 233 -8.07 12.77 8.19
C LEU A 233 -9.29 12.88 9.09
N PRO A 234 -9.78 11.75 9.64
CA PRO A 234 -10.76 11.80 10.72
C PRO A 234 -10.16 12.48 11.96
N GLY A 235 -11.03 12.90 12.88
CA GLY A 235 -10.58 13.39 14.18
C GLY A 235 -9.82 12.34 14.99
N GLU A 236 -9.00 12.78 15.95
CA GLU A 236 -8.13 11.90 16.75
C GLU A 236 -8.90 10.76 17.43
N LEU A 237 -10.09 11.05 17.98
CA LEU A 237 -10.96 10.04 18.60
C LEU A 237 -11.40 8.95 17.60
N ALA A 238 -11.71 9.34 16.37
CA ALA A 238 -12.11 8.42 15.33
C ALA A 238 -10.93 7.54 14.86
N ALA A 239 -9.74 8.13 14.69
CA ALA A 239 -8.52 7.38 14.38
C ALA A 239 -8.15 6.38 15.50
N ALA A 240 -8.26 6.79 16.76
CA ALA A 240 -8.06 5.93 17.92
C ALA A 240 -9.09 4.79 18.00
N SER A 241 -10.37 5.10 17.71
CA SER A 241 -11.45 4.11 17.67
C SER A 241 -11.18 3.03 16.62
N VAL A 242 -10.78 3.42 15.40
CA VAL A 242 -10.38 2.46 14.34
C VAL A 242 -9.29 1.51 14.82
N LEU A 243 -8.22 2.04 15.42
CA LEU A 243 -7.10 1.21 15.90
C LEU A 243 -7.55 0.24 17.00
N ARG A 244 -8.40 0.70 17.92
CA ARG A 244 -8.96 -0.12 18.99
C ARG A 244 -9.85 -1.23 18.43
N THR A 245 -10.85 -0.87 17.64
CA THR A 245 -11.78 -1.83 17.02
C THR A 245 -11.04 -2.88 16.19
N MET A 246 -10.08 -2.48 15.35
CA MET A 246 -9.33 -3.44 14.55
C MET A 246 -8.42 -4.34 15.40
N ARG A 247 -7.87 -3.84 16.51
CA ARG A 247 -7.10 -4.66 17.45
C ARG A 247 -7.97 -5.72 18.13
N GLU A 248 -9.11 -5.30 18.69
CA GLU A 248 -10.09 -6.19 19.31
C GLU A 248 -10.57 -7.26 18.32
N LEU A 249 -10.88 -6.88 17.08
CA LEU A 249 -11.31 -7.82 16.04
C LEU A 249 -10.23 -8.81 15.65
N VAL A 250 -8.98 -8.37 15.50
CA VAL A 250 -7.84 -9.26 15.19
C VAL A 250 -7.65 -10.33 16.26
N GLU A 251 -7.91 -10.02 17.53
CA GLU A 251 -7.83 -10.98 18.64
C GLU A 251 -8.90 -12.08 18.58
N THR A 252 -10.01 -11.84 17.88
CA THR A 252 -11.07 -12.87 17.72
C THR A 252 -10.68 -13.98 16.74
N GLY A 253 -9.75 -13.69 15.81
CA GLY A 253 -9.38 -14.61 14.73
C GLY A 253 -10.46 -14.85 13.66
N ASP A 254 -11.60 -14.15 13.72
CA ASP A 254 -12.65 -14.26 12.69
C ASP A 254 -12.25 -13.47 11.44
N GLU A 255 -11.59 -14.15 10.51
CA GLU A 255 -11.12 -13.61 9.24
C GLU A 255 -12.20 -12.87 8.45
N ALA A 256 -13.43 -13.40 8.46
CA ALA A 256 -14.54 -12.82 7.70
C ALA A 256 -15.05 -11.54 8.36
N ALA A 257 -15.18 -11.51 9.70
CA ALA A 257 -15.56 -10.31 10.42
C ALA A 257 -14.49 -9.22 10.34
N ILE A 258 -13.21 -9.58 10.50
CA ILE A 258 -12.07 -8.65 10.37
C ILE A 258 -12.05 -8.04 8.96
N GLY A 259 -12.17 -8.88 7.93
CA GLY A 259 -12.17 -8.43 6.53
C GLY A 259 -13.30 -7.44 6.23
N ARG A 260 -14.54 -7.78 6.62
CA ARG A 260 -15.72 -6.90 6.46
C ARG A 260 -15.52 -5.56 7.17
N ALA A 261 -15.18 -5.60 8.47
CA ALA A 261 -15.00 -4.39 9.26
C ALA A 261 -13.87 -3.50 8.72
N CYS A 262 -12.75 -4.10 8.31
CA CYS A 262 -11.63 -3.36 7.72
C CYS A 262 -12.06 -2.60 6.46
N ILE A 263 -12.76 -3.27 5.54
CA ILE A 263 -13.26 -2.68 4.30
C ILE A 263 -14.29 -1.58 4.60
N ASP A 264 -15.25 -1.84 5.47
CA ASP A 264 -16.33 -0.91 5.79
C ASP A 264 -15.79 0.36 6.45
N LEU A 265 -14.90 0.23 7.45
CA LEU A 265 -14.26 1.38 8.09
C LEU A 265 -13.44 2.19 7.09
N ALA A 266 -12.63 1.53 6.26
CA ALA A 266 -11.79 2.23 5.28
C ALA A 266 -12.62 2.98 4.22
N ARG A 267 -13.78 2.43 3.83
CA ARG A 267 -14.70 3.09 2.89
C ARG A 267 -15.43 4.27 3.51
N ARG A 268 -15.93 4.13 4.74
CA ARG A 268 -16.56 5.25 5.47
C ARG A 268 -15.59 6.42 5.61
N LEU A 269 -14.35 6.14 5.98
CA LEU A 269 -13.29 7.17 6.14
C LEU A 269 -12.72 7.69 4.82
N TRP A 270 -13.31 7.32 3.69
CA TRP A 270 -13.03 7.90 2.38
C TRP A 270 -14.06 8.98 1.99
N THR A 271 -15.23 9.03 2.62
CA THR A 271 -16.26 10.03 2.31
C THR A 271 -16.20 11.22 3.28
N PRO A 272 -16.57 12.43 2.84
CA PRO A 272 -16.68 13.60 3.73
C PRO A 272 -17.52 13.34 4.98
N ASP A 273 -18.65 12.63 4.83
CA ASP A 273 -19.57 12.31 5.93
C ASP A 273 -18.94 11.38 6.97
N GLY A 274 -18.15 10.39 6.54
CA GLY A 274 -17.52 9.44 7.45
C GLY A 274 -16.32 9.99 8.20
N LEU A 275 -15.72 11.11 7.75
CA LEU A 275 -14.68 11.83 8.49
C LEU A 275 -15.24 12.55 9.74
N GLY A 276 -16.53 12.94 9.71
CA GLY A 276 -17.21 13.62 10.81
C GLY A 276 -17.95 12.70 11.78
N GLN A 277 -18.17 11.43 11.43
CA GLN A 277 -18.94 10.48 12.24
C GLN A 277 -18.30 9.09 12.26
N VAL A 278 -17.44 8.85 13.24
CA VAL A 278 -17.27 7.49 13.78
C VAL A 278 -18.10 7.42 15.05
N ALA A 279 -19.36 7.00 14.91
CA ALA A 279 -20.17 6.63 16.05
C ALA A 279 -19.44 5.52 16.81
N LEU A 280 -19.14 5.79 18.08
CA LEU A 280 -18.60 4.80 19.01
C LEU A 280 -19.64 3.69 19.16
N PRO A 281 -19.28 2.40 18.97
CA PRO A 281 -20.06 1.33 19.57
C PRO A 281 -19.99 1.43 21.11
#